data_AF-A0A8X6TM07-F1
#
_entry.id   AF-A0A8X6TM07-F1
#
_cell.length_a   1.000
_cell.length_b   1.000
_cell.length_c   1.000
_cell.angle_alpha   90.00
_cell.angle_beta   90.00
_cell.angle_gamma   90.00
#
_symmetry.space_group_name_H-M   'P 1'
#
loop_
_entity.id
_entity.type
_entity.pdbx_description
1 polymer ?
#
loop_
_entity_poly.entity_id
_entity_poly.type
_entity_poly.pdbx_seq_one_letter_code
_entity_poly.pdbx_strand_id
1 'polypeptide(L)'
;MKFPQSGYILQSMAVIFLHSLLHLTVVKLAMGICHDYEVKKLFKRLSCYLPYPLVPEWEMLIERKASEFGLPHILHNKVIQTVHAMLFDIRKWLPFQFGSMTYEENFVDSLHWKTDGTIDITKTGKSLLQIGDLTDIVRFQIACSFCLEDDIRILWQKLPEWEKECLSTSHTFSVRSHYWIPKLKGDEVKVNSEFIFCCGNPFPNMVQLKFLLNEMEIDERLEALNNVILLTKMDETDMWLCLLQMIIQEQEYFFKKYPYQVLLCLTEWPYLHFFLDAAEHIWPYLSKSAFTEVLRWIKLRCQDMQHFDYNELFEEFWNRSPADFKEYVNSSEELTAYINVATEDDIW
;
A
#
# COMPACT_ATOMS: atom_id res chain seq x y z
N MET A 1 39.13 8.81 13.71
CA MET A 1 37.68 8.93 13.48
C MET A 1 37.34 8.12 12.23
N LYS A 2 36.70 6.95 12.38
CA LYS A 2 36.20 6.16 11.25
C LYS A 2 34.78 6.63 10.95
N PHE A 3 34.52 7.06 9.73
CA PHE A 3 33.15 7.29 9.25
C PHE A 3 32.40 5.94 9.22
N PRO A 4 31.11 5.88 9.60
CA PRO A 4 30.40 4.62 9.78
C PRO A 4 29.92 4.00 8.47
N GLN A 5 29.65 2.69 8.55
CA GLN A 5 29.28 1.73 7.51
C GLN A 5 27.91 1.96 6.82
N SER A 6 27.33 3.17 6.85
CA SER A 6 25.95 3.42 6.40
C SER A 6 25.73 3.16 4.90
N GLY A 7 26.75 3.37 4.06
CA GLY A 7 26.66 3.11 2.61
C GLY A 7 26.51 1.63 2.24
N TYR A 8 27.03 0.70 3.05
CA TYR A 8 26.90 -0.75 2.80
C TYR A 8 25.53 -1.29 3.20
N ILE A 9 24.91 -0.72 4.24
CA ILE A 9 23.58 -1.11 4.71
C ILE A 9 22.55 -0.86 3.60
N LEU A 10 22.63 0.26 2.90
CA LEU A 10 21.60 0.64 1.93
C LEU A 10 21.81 0.03 0.52
N GLN A 11 23.06 -0.25 0.14
CA GLN A 11 23.36 -1.07 -1.05
C GLN A 11 22.96 -2.54 -0.84
N SER A 12 23.09 -3.04 0.38
CA SER A 12 22.52 -4.33 0.82
C SER A 12 20.99 -4.27 0.77
N MET A 13 20.35 -3.18 1.22
CA MET A 13 18.90 -3.05 1.18
C MET A 13 18.32 -3.01 -0.24
N ALA A 14 18.90 -2.26 -1.17
CA ALA A 14 18.50 -2.31 -2.59
C ALA A 14 18.61 -3.71 -3.23
N VAL A 15 19.48 -4.59 -2.71
CA VAL A 15 19.62 -6.01 -3.10
C VAL A 15 18.70 -6.94 -2.29
N ILE A 16 18.38 -6.60 -1.04
CA ILE A 16 17.41 -7.31 -0.18
C ILE A 16 16.03 -7.30 -0.84
N PHE A 17 15.65 -6.23 -1.55
CA PHE A 17 14.29 -6.07 -2.10
C PHE A 17 13.98 -6.84 -3.39
N LEU A 18 14.81 -7.83 -3.76
CA LEU A 18 14.47 -8.81 -4.79
C LEU A 18 13.63 -9.92 -4.18
N HIS A 19 12.36 -9.97 -4.57
CA HIS A 19 11.46 -11.05 -4.19
C HIS A 19 12.09 -12.41 -4.50
N SER A 20 12.03 -13.33 -3.53
CA SER A 20 12.53 -14.68 -3.72
C SER A 20 11.84 -15.39 -4.89
N LEU A 21 12.50 -16.37 -5.51
CA LEU A 21 11.89 -17.19 -6.55
C LEU A 21 10.60 -17.87 -6.05
N LEU A 22 10.58 -18.24 -4.77
CA LEU A 22 9.38 -18.76 -4.11
C LEU A 22 8.24 -17.75 -4.13
N HIS A 23 8.48 -16.51 -3.69
CA HIS A 23 7.49 -15.42 -3.72
C HIS A 23 6.95 -15.21 -5.13
N LEU A 24 7.84 -15.05 -6.11
CA LEU A 24 7.46 -14.83 -7.51
C LEU A 24 6.61 -15.99 -8.07
N THR A 25 6.92 -17.23 -7.69
CA THR A 25 6.18 -18.42 -8.11
C THR A 25 4.79 -18.45 -7.47
N VAL A 26 4.71 -18.21 -6.16
CA VAL A 26 3.45 -18.17 -5.41
C VAL A 26 2.53 -17.07 -5.95
N VAL A 27 3.07 -15.86 -6.15
CA VAL A 27 2.35 -14.73 -6.77
C VAL A 27 1.82 -15.11 -8.14
N LYS A 28 2.63 -15.76 -8.98
CA LYS A 28 2.18 -16.13 -10.33
C LYS A 28 1.00 -17.11 -10.30
N LEU A 29 0.99 -18.06 -9.35
CA LEU A 29 -0.13 -18.98 -9.16
C LEU A 29 -1.36 -18.25 -8.62
N ALA A 30 -1.17 -17.38 -7.62
CA ALA A 30 -2.23 -16.55 -7.07
C ALA A 30 -2.86 -15.63 -8.14
N MET A 31 -2.05 -15.00 -8.99
CA MET A 31 -2.52 -14.25 -10.16
C MET A 31 -3.38 -15.11 -11.10
N GLY A 32 -3.04 -16.39 -11.28
CA GLY A 32 -3.86 -17.33 -12.04
C GLY A 32 -5.26 -17.48 -11.45
N ILE A 33 -5.36 -17.63 -10.12
CA ILE A 33 -6.64 -17.68 -9.40
C ILE A 33 -7.38 -16.34 -9.52
N CYS A 34 -6.72 -15.20 -9.30
CA CYS A 34 -7.34 -13.87 -9.40
C CYS A 34 -7.86 -13.54 -10.81
N HIS A 35 -7.31 -14.18 -11.85
CA HIS A 35 -7.79 -14.05 -13.23
C HIS A 35 -8.91 -15.03 -13.59
N ASP A 36 -9.22 -16.01 -12.74
CA ASP A 36 -10.31 -16.95 -12.96
C ASP A 36 -11.65 -16.21 -13.05
N TYR A 37 -12.48 -16.63 -14.02
CA TYR A 37 -13.75 -15.98 -14.30
C TYR A 37 -14.72 -16.03 -13.12
N GLU A 38 -14.78 -17.14 -12.36
CA GLU A 38 -15.67 -17.27 -11.21
C GLU A 38 -15.22 -16.37 -10.07
N VAL A 39 -13.90 -16.28 -9.84
CA VAL A 39 -13.30 -15.41 -8.82
C VAL A 39 -13.58 -13.95 -9.16
N LYS A 40 -13.31 -13.53 -10.40
CA LYS A 40 -13.64 -12.19 -10.89
C LYS A 40 -15.12 -11.86 -10.79
N LYS A 41 -16.00 -12.79 -11.16
CA LYS A 41 -17.46 -12.63 -11.08
C LYS A 41 -17.91 -12.43 -9.64
N LEU A 42 -17.31 -13.16 -8.70
CA LEU A 42 -17.60 -13.00 -7.29
C LEU A 42 -17.12 -11.64 -6.78
N PHE A 43 -15.97 -11.17 -7.27
CA PHE A 43 -15.46 -9.82 -6.96
C PHE A 43 -16.42 -8.71 -7.38
N LYS A 44 -16.91 -8.77 -8.61
CA LYS A 44 -17.87 -7.79 -9.14
C LYS A 44 -19.16 -7.70 -8.32
N ARG A 45 -19.59 -8.80 -7.68
CA ARG A 45 -20.79 -8.82 -6.84
C ARG A 45 -20.59 -8.12 -5.50
N LEU A 46 -19.35 -7.98 -5.03
CA LEU A 46 -19.03 -7.54 -3.67
C LEU A 46 -18.33 -6.19 -3.59
N SER A 47 -18.00 -5.58 -4.74
CA SER A 47 -17.34 -4.27 -4.81
C SER A 47 -18.14 -3.15 -4.14
N CYS A 48 -19.44 -3.35 -3.87
CA CYS A 48 -20.30 -2.27 -3.42
C CYS A 48 -20.18 -1.93 -1.91
N TYR A 49 -20.25 -2.87 -0.96
CA TYR A 49 -20.28 -2.52 0.48
C TYR A 49 -20.03 -3.73 1.38
N LEU A 50 -18.78 -4.10 1.68
CA LEU A 50 -18.54 -5.12 2.70
C LEU A 50 -17.67 -4.66 3.88
N PRO A 51 -18.23 -4.71 5.11
CA PRO A 51 -17.42 -4.94 6.30
C PRO A 51 -16.86 -6.38 6.26
N TYR A 52 -15.65 -6.55 6.80
CA TYR A 52 -15.02 -7.84 7.03
C TYR A 52 -15.93 -8.73 7.92
N PRO A 53 -15.98 -10.07 7.77
CA PRO A 53 -15.07 -10.95 7.02
C PRO A 53 -15.56 -11.41 5.62
N LEU A 54 -14.62 -11.95 4.82
CA LEU A 54 -14.89 -12.57 3.51
C LEU A 54 -16.06 -13.57 3.61
N VAL A 55 -17.00 -13.47 2.67
CA VAL A 55 -18.16 -14.39 2.62
C VAL A 55 -17.61 -15.82 2.45
N PRO A 56 -18.10 -16.84 3.19
CA PRO A 56 -17.61 -18.23 3.10
C PRO A 56 -17.54 -18.82 1.68
N GLU A 57 -18.33 -18.30 0.75
CA GLU A 57 -18.28 -18.63 -0.68
C GLU A 57 -16.91 -18.34 -1.32
N TRP A 58 -16.21 -17.28 -0.89
CA TRP A 58 -14.86 -16.93 -1.37
C TRP A 58 -13.84 -17.97 -0.96
N GLU A 59 -13.84 -18.29 0.33
CA GLU A 59 -12.87 -19.22 0.90
C GLU A 59 -12.92 -20.55 0.17
N MET A 60 -14.14 -21.09 0.01
CA MET A 60 -14.36 -22.35 -0.71
C MET A 60 -13.93 -22.28 -2.18
N LEU A 61 -14.16 -21.14 -2.85
CA LEU A 61 -13.77 -20.97 -4.25
C LEU A 61 -12.24 -20.86 -4.41
N ILE A 62 -11.58 -20.06 -3.58
CA ILE A 62 -10.12 -19.91 -3.58
C ILE A 62 -9.46 -21.25 -3.26
N GLU A 63 -9.92 -21.93 -2.21
CA GLU A 63 -9.44 -23.25 -1.79
C GLU A 63 -9.57 -24.29 -2.92
N ARG A 64 -10.73 -24.32 -3.58
CA ARG A 64 -10.98 -25.21 -4.72
C ARG A 64 -10.00 -24.92 -5.86
N LYS A 65 -9.84 -23.65 -6.24
CA LYS A 65 -8.94 -23.25 -7.34
C LYS A 65 -7.47 -23.49 -7.01
N ALA A 66 -7.07 -23.26 -5.76
CA ALA A 66 -5.72 -23.56 -5.29
C ALA A 66 -5.43 -25.07 -5.30
N SER A 67 -6.43 -25.89 -4.95
CA SER A 67 -6.30 -27.35 -4.95
C SER A 67 -6.09 -27.95 -6.34
N GLU A 68 -6.57 -27.29 -7.40
CA GLU A 68 -6.37 -27.72 -8.80
C GLU A 68 -4.89 -27.76 -9.21
N PHE A 69 -4.02 -27.03 -8.51
CA PHE A 69 -2.58 -27.04 -8.79
C PHE A 69 -1.84 -28.27 -8.24
N GLY A 70 -2.47 -29.08 -7.37
CA GLY A 70 -1.84 -30.27 -6.78
C GLY A 70 -0.57 -29.97 -5.97
N LEU A 71 -0.53 -28.82 -5.29
CA LEU A 71 0.63 -28.36 -4.54
C LEU A 71 0.77 -29.07 -3.18
N PRO A 72 1.99 -29.24 -2.66
CA PRO A 72 2.20 -29.59 -1.26
C PRO A 72 1.51 -28.59 -0.34
N HIS A 73 0.99 -29.07 0.80
CA HIS A 73 0.21 -28.29 1.78
C HIS A 73 0.80 -26.90 2.09
N ILE A 74 2.12 -26.83 2.36
CA ILE A 74 2.78 -25.56 2.68
C ILE A 74 2.70 -24.55 1.52
N LEU A 75 2.92 -25.00 0.27
CA LEU A 75 2.86 -24.14 -0.90
C LEU A 75 1.41 -23.77 -1.27
N HIS A 76 0.50 -24.72 -1.10
CA HIS A 76 -0.93 -24.51 -1.29
C HIS A 76 -1.43 -23.39 -0.37
N ASN A 77 -1.13 -23.47 0.93
CA ASN A 77 -1.50 -22.43 1.89
C ASN A 77 -0.90 -21.07 1.48
N LYS A 78 0.39 -21.00 1.14
CA LYS A 78 1.02 -19.74 0.70
C LYS A 78 0.35 -19.12 -0.52
N VAL A 79 -0.12 -19.92 -1.46
CA VAL A 79 -0.89 -19.43 -2.62
C VAL A 79 -2.21 -18.81 -2.17
N ILE A 80 -2.95 -19.48 -1.28
CA ILE A 80 -4.21 -18.96 -0.74
C ILE A 80 -3.99 -17.64 0.00
N GLN A 81 -3.04 -17.60 0.93
CA GLN A 81 -2.66 -16.40 1.66
C GLN A 81 -2.32 -15.24 0.70
N THR A 82 -1.59 -15.52 -0.38
CA THR A 82 -1.25 -14.51 -1.39
C THR A 82 -2.47 -14.05 -2.18
N VAL A 83 -3.43 -14.92 -2.49
CA VAL A 83 -4.70 -14.51 -3.10
C VAL A 83 -5.45 -13.57 -2.16
N HIS A 84 -5.57 -13.89 -0.87
CA HIS A 84 -6.20 -12.98 0.11
C HIS A 84 -5.50 -11.63 0.16
N ALA A 85 -4.17 -11.62 0.13
CA ALA A 85 -3.38 -10.39 0.09
C ALA A 85 -3.72 -9.51 -1.12
N MET A 86 -3.73 -10.14 -2.30
CA MET A 86 -4.07 -9.47 -3.55
C MET A 86 -5.49 -8.92 -3.52
N LEU A 87 -6.46 -9.70 -3.05
CA LEU A 87 -7.86 -9.26 -2.95
C LEU A 87 -8.03 -8.10 -1.96
N PHE A 88 -7.29 -8.14 -0.86
CA PHE A 88 -7.26 -7.05 0.11
C PHE A 88 -6.67 -5.77 -0.49
N ASP A 89 -5.63 -5.87 -1.32
CA ASP A 89 -5.04 -4.74 -2.03
C ASP A 89 -6.05 -4.09 -3.00
N ILE A 90 -6.82 -4.90 -3.75
CA ILE A 90 -7.90 -4.37 -4.60
C ILE A 90 -8.95 -3.63 -3.76
N ARG A 91 -9.33 -4.19 -2.61
CA ARG A 91 -10.32 -3.57 -1.72
C ARG A 91 -9.84 -2.24 -1.17
N LYS A 92 -8.58 -2.15 -0.75
CA LYS A 92 -7.96 -0.88 -0.33
C LYS A 92 -8.06 0.14 -1.46
N TRP A 93 -7.77 -0.28 -2.68
CA TRP A 93 -7.76 0.59 -3.86
C TRP A 93 -9.11 1.18 -4.24
N LEU A 94 -10.19 0.38 -4.22
CA LEU A 94 -11.47 0.72 -4.83
C LEU A 94 -12.15 2.00 -4.29
N PRO A 95 -12.34 2.17 -2.97
CA PRO A 95 -13.07 3.31 -2.41
C PRO A 95 -12.43 4.67 -2.73
N PHE A 96 -11.09 4.71 -2.84
CA PHE A 96 -10.35 5.96 -3.01
C PHE A 96 -10.29 6.46 -4.45
N GLN A 97 -10.40 5.57 -5.45
CA GLN A 97 -10.26 5.97 -6.85
C GLN A 97 -11.56 6.48 -7.47
N PHE A 98 -12.70 5.90 -7.06
CA PHE A 98 -13.94 6.04 -7.82
C PHE A 98 -15.03 6.83 -7.11
N GLY A 99 -14.93 7.10 -5.80
CA GLY A 99 -16.04 7.71 -5.07
C GLY A 99 -17.34 6.94 -5.31
N SER A 100 -18.47 7.62 -5.50
CA SER A 100 -19.76 7.01 -5.85
C SER A 100 -19.90 6.59 -7.32
N MET A 101 -18.81 6.53 -8.11
CA MET A 101 -18.91 6.14 -9.52
C MET A 101 -19.31 4.67 -9.62
N THR A 102 -20.52 4.45 -10.11
CA THR A 102 -21.21 3.16 -10.30
C THR A 102 -20.57 2.22 -11.33
N TYR A 103 -19.32 2.46 -11.74
CA TYR A 103 -18.65 1.75 -12.85
C TYR A 103 -17.78 0.58 -12.37
N GLU A 104 -18.14 -0.01 -11.23
CA GLU A 104 -17.38 -1.07 -10.56
C GLU A 104 -17.31 -2.38 -11.36
N GLU A 105 -18.32 -2.67 -12.19
CA GLU A 105 -18.43 -3.97 -12.87
C GLU A 105 -17.30 -4.27 -13.87
N ASN A 106 -16.65 -3.25 -14.44
CA ASN A 106 -15.58 -3.43 -15.43
C ASN A 106 -14.18 -3.17 -14.89
N PHE A 107 -14.05 -2.73 -13.64
CA PHE A 107 -12.75 -2.41 -13.04
C PHE A 107 -11.87 -3.65 -12.89
N VAL A 108 -12.45 -4.74 -12.38
CA VAL A 108 -11.73 -6.00 -12.11
C VAL A 108 -11.05 -6.56 -13.36
N ASP A 109 -11.68 -6.36 -14.52
CA ASP A 109 -11.13 -6.82 -15.81
C ASP A 109 -10.00 -5.95 -16.33
N SER A 110 -9.88 -4.73 -15.80
CA SER A 110 -8.83 -3.78 -16.14
C SER A 110 -7.63 -3.85 -15.20
N LEU A 111 -7.68 -4.67 -14.15
CA LEU A 111 -6.59 -4.84 -13.21
C LEU A 111 -5.38 -5.49 -13.88
N HIS A 112 -4.22 -4.84 -13.74
CA HIS A 112 -2.92 -5.40 -14.08
C HIS A 112 -2.14 -5.63 -12.80
N TRP A 113 -1.43 -6.75 -12.73
CA TRP A 113 -0.60 -7.10 -11.59
C TRP A 113 0.88 -6.97 -11.96
N LYS A 114 1.69 -6.53 -10.99
CA LYS A 114 3.14 -6.62 -11.05
C LYS A 114 3.61 -8.01 -10.66
N THR A 115 4.89 -8.29 -10.88
CA THR A 115 5.53 -9.56 -10.52
C THR A 115 5.63 -9.81 -9.02
N ASP A 116 5.52 -8.77 -8.21
CA ASP A 116 5.48 -8.86 -6.74
C ASP A 116 4.07 -9.14 -6.19
N GLY A 117 3.06 -9.12 -7.07
CA GLY A 117 1.67 -9.34 -6.74
C GLY A 117 0.87 -8.05 -6.58
N THR A 118 1.50 -6.89 -6.42
CA THR A 118 0.79 -5.60 -6.25
C THR A 118 0.14 -5.15 -7.55
N ILE A 119 -0.85 -4.26 -7.48
CA ILE A 119 -1.47 -3.69 -8.67
C ILE A 119 -0.46 -2.83 -9.44
N ASP A 120 -0.32 -3.08 -10.75
CA ASP A 120 0.33 -2.17 -11.70
C ASP A 120 -0.65 -1.05 -12.02
N ILE A 121 -0.55 -0.01 -11.21
CA ILE A 121 -1.48 1.09 -11.20
C ILE A 121 -1.52 1.81 -12.55
N THR A 122 -0.36 2.07 -13.15
CA THR A 122 -0.27 2.80 -14.41
C THR A 122 -0.88 2.01 -15.55
N LYS A 123 -0.59 0.70 -15.65
CA LYS A 123 -1.23 -0.16 -16.67
C LYS A 123 -2.72 -0.33 -16.44
N THR A 124 -3.14 -0.43 -15.19
CA THR A 124 -4.55 -0.48 -14.78
C THR A 124 -5.28 0.79 -15.21
N GLY A 125 -4.74 1.96 -14.86
CA GLY A 125 -5.29 3.27 -15.26
C GLY A 125 -5.45 3.39 -16.78
N LYS A 126 -4.44 2.99 -17.55
CA LYS A 126 -4.51 2.99 -19.02
C LYS A 126 -5.57 2.04 -19.56
N SER A 127 -5.73 0.87 -18.96
CA SER A 127 -6.73 -0.11 -19.38
C SER A 127 -8.15 0.36 -19.09
N LEU A 128 -8.35 1.05 -17.96
CA LEU A 128 -9.62 1.68 -17.62
C LEU A 128 -10.05 2.73 -18.65
N LEU A 129 -9.11 3.51 -19.19
CA LEU A 129 -9.41 4.49 -20.24
C LEU A 129 -9.94 3.83 -21.54
N GLN A 130 -9.61 2.57 -21.78
CA GLN A 130 -10.04 1.81 -22.97
C GLN A 130 -11.44 1.20 -22.84
N ILE A 131 -12.10 1.33 -21.67
CA ILE A 131 -13.48 0.89 -21.52
C ILE A 131 -14.38 1.73 -22.43
N GLY A 132 -15.08 1.08 -23.36
CA GLY A 132 -15.80 1.73 -24.45
C GLY A 132 -16.93 2.67 -23.98
N ASP A 133 -17.63 2.29 -22.92
CA ASP A 133 -18.85 2.97 -22.46
C ASP A 133 -18.60 4.22 -21.59
N LEU A 134 -17.34 4.62 -21.40
CA LEU A 134 -17.01 5.82 -20.62
C LEU A 134 -17.22 7.09 -21.45
N THR A 135 -17.69 8.16 -20.80
CA THR A 135 -17.70 9.50 -21.38
C THR A 135 -16.30 10.12 -21.33
N ASP A 136 -16.02 11.10 -22.19
CA ASP A 136 -14.71 11.76 -22.21
C ASP A 136 -14.40 12.49 -20.90
N ILE A 137 -15.41 13.06 -20.22
CA ILE A 137 -15.25 13.64 -18.89
C ILE A 137 -14.83 12.59 -17.87
N VAL A 138 -15.44 11.40 -17.85
CA VAL A 138 -15.05 10.32 -16.92
C VAL A 138 -13.64 9.83 -17.24
N ARG A 139 -13.30 9.65 -18.53
CA ARG A 139 -11.93 9.31 -18.95
C ARG A 139 -10.93 10.37 -18.47
N PHE A 140 -11.26 11.66 -18.60
CA PHE A 140 -10.40 12.74 -18.13
C PHE A 140 -10.17 12.65 -16.61
N GLN A 141 -11.23 12.39 -15.84
CA GLN A 141 -11.13 12.23 -14.39
C GLN A 141 -10.25 11.04 -14.01
N ILE A 142 -10.41 9.88 -14.67
CA ILE A 142 -9.55 8.71 -14.49
C ILE A 142 -8.10 9.08 -14.84
N ALA A 143 -7.86 9.71 -15.99
CA ALA A 143 -6.52 10.09 -16.40
C ALA A 143 -5.83 11.01 -15.36
N CYS A 144 -6.56 11.98 -14.79
CA CYS A 144 -6.08 12.80 -13.69
C CYS A 144 -5.82 12.01 -12.39
N SER A 145 -6.69 11.06 -12.03
CA SER A 145 -6.51 10.20 -10.85
C SER A 145 -5.25 9.34 -10.94
N PHE A 146 -4.90 8.91 -12.15
CA PHE A 146 -3.73 8.06 -12.43
C PHE A 146 -2.52 8.84 -12.98
N CYS A 147 -2.57 10.19 -12.97
CA CYS A 147 -1.51 11.07 -13.48
C CYS A 147 -0.99 10.70 -14.89
N LEU A 148 -1.91 10.34 -15.79
CA LEU A 148 -1.59 9.94 -17.17
C LEU A 148 -1.46 11.16 -18.08
N GLU A 149 -0.35 11.89 -17.98
CA GLU A 149 -0.18 13.23 -18.56
C GLU A 149 -0.56 13.36 -20.05
N ASP A 150 -0.11 12.43 -20.89
CA ASP A 150 -0.42 12.44 -22.33
C ASP A 150 -1.93 12.30 -22.57
N ASP A 151 -2.57 11.35 -21.89
CA ASP A 151 -4.00 11.11 -21.97
C ASP A 151 -4.80 12.30 -21.44
N ILE A 152 -4.35 12.92 -20.34
CA ILE A 152 -4.95 14.12 -19.75
C ILE A 152 -5.01 15.25 -20.79
N ARG A 153 -3.89 15.53 -21.47
CA ARG A 153 -3.81 16.61 -22.49
C ARG A 153 -4.75 16.33 -23.66
N ILE A 154 -4.76 15.10 -24.17
CA ILE A 154 -5.61 14.69 -25.29
C ILE A 154 -7.08 14.81 -24.91
N LEU A 155 -7.46 14.30 -23.74
CA LEU A 155 -8.84 14.33 -23.27
C LEU A 155 -9.31 15.75 -23.00
N TRP A 156 -8.48 16.59 -22.36
CA TRP A 156 -8.80 18.00 -22.12
C TRP A 156 -9.15 18.74 -23.42
N GLN A 157 -8.42 18.50 -24.51
CA GLN A 157 -8.71 19.12 -25.80
C GLN A 157 -10.04 18.68 -26.41
N LYS A 158 -10.50 17.46 -26.11
CA LYS A 158 -11.79 16.92 -26.58
C LYS A 158 -12.98 17.46 -25.80
N LEU A 159 -12.79 17.83 -24.53
CA LEU A 159 -13.88 18.33 -23.70
C LEU A 159 -14.45 19.64 -24.25
N PRO A 160 -15.79 19.80 -24.28
CA PRO A 160 -16.42 21.08 -24.56
C PRO A 160 -16.14 22.09 -23.44
N GLU A 161 -16.19 23.38 -23.78
CA GLU A 161 -15.83 24.46 -22.84
C GLU A 161 -16.69 24.48 -21.56
N TRP A 162 -17.98 24.14 -21.65
CA TRP A 162 -18.85 24.09 -20.48
C TRP A 162 -18.45 22.97 -19.48
N GLU A 163 -17.92 21.84 -19.97
CA GLU A 163 -17.38 20.78 -19.09
C GLU A 163 -16.08 21.23 -18.45
N LYS A 164 -15.19 21.90 -19.21
CA LYS A 164 -13.97 22.50 -18.66
C LYS A 164 -14.27 23.53 -17.57
N GLU A 165 -15.29 24.35 -17.78
CA GLU A 165 -15.76 25.34 -16.81
C GLU A 165 -16.35 24.66 -15.56
N CYS A 166 -17.20 23.64 -15.73
CA CYS A 166 -17.73 22.84 -14.64
C CYS A 166 -16.62 22.18 -13.80
N LEU A 167 -15.62 21.59 -14.46
CA LEU A 167 -14.46 20.99 -13.81
C LEU A 167 -13.62 22.03 -13.07
N SER A 168 -13.51 23.25 -13.60
CA SER A 168 -12.75 24.35 -12.99
C SER A 168 -13.44 24.95 -11.76
N THR A 169 -14.77 24.96 -11.74
CA THR A 169 -15.58 25.50 -10.63
C THR A 169 -15.85 24.47 -9.54
N SER A 170 -15.57 23.19 -9.80
CA SER A 170 -15.66 22.13 -8.81
C SER A 170 -14.66 22.36 -7.67
N HIS A 171 -15.16 22.73 -6.49
CA HIS A 171 -14.38 22.87 -5.25
C HIS A 171 -13.90 21.54 -4.66
N THR A 172 -13.72 20.51 -5.48
CA THR A 172 -13.13 19.26 -5.01
C THR A 172 -11.65 19.51 -4.72
N PHE A 173 -11.20 19.30 -3.50
CA PHE A 173 -9.78 19.34 -3.11
C PHE A 173 -9.05 18.13 -3.71
N SER A 174 -8.74 18.21 -5.00
CA SER A 174 -8.13 17.11 -5.76
C SER A 174 -6.98 17.60 -6.61
N VAL A 175 -6.03 16.71 -6.90
CA VAL A 175 -4.92 16.99 -7.84
C VAL A 175 -5.44 17.44 -9.21
N ARG A 176 -6.61 16.95 -9.63
CA ARG A 176 -7.28 17.42 -10.85
C ARG A 176 -7.51 18.93 -10.84
N SER A 177 -8.13 19.48 -9.80
CA SER A 177 -8.53 20.89 -9.73
C SER A 177 -7.39 21.84 -9.37
N HIS A 178 -6.44 21.38 -8.55
CA HIS A 178 -5.37 22.24 -8.03
C HIS A 178 -4.07 22.13 -8.84
N TYR A 179 -3.85 21.01 -9.53
CA TYR A 179 -2.65 20.81 -10.35
C TYR A 179 -2.98 20.78 -11.84
N TRP A 180 -3.77 19.80 -12.29
CA TRP A 180 -3.92 19.54 -13.72
C TRP A 180 -4.68 20.66 -14.44
N ILE A 181 -5.81 21.12 -13.92
CA ILE A 181 -6.62 22.15 -14.58
C ILE A 181 -5.85 23.48 -14.73
N PRO A 182 -5.22 24.05 -13.68
CA PRO A 182 -4.39 25.25 -13.84
C PRO A 182 -3.24 25.04 -14.82
N LYS A 183 -2.51 23.92 -14.72
CA LYS A 183 -1.40 23.59 -15.64
C LYS A 183 -1.87 23.51 -17.10
N LEU A 184 -3.06 22.93 -17.36
CA LEU A 184 -3.66 22.84 -18.69
C LEU A 184 -4.14 24.20 -19.24
N LYS A 185 -4.41 25.18 -18.37
CA LYS A 185 -4.71 26.57 -18.74
C LYS A 185 -3.46 27.41 -18.98
N GLY A 186 -2.29 26.86 -18.68
CA GLY A 186 -1.00 27.56 -18.79
C GLY A 186 -0.59 28.30 -17.53
N ASP A 187 -1.26 28.05 -16.40
CA ASP A 187 -0.87 28.61 -15.11
C ASP A 187 0.39 27.89 -14.59
N GLU A 188 1.28 28.64 -13.95
CA GLU A 188 2.40 28.06 -13.22
C GLU A 188 1.90 27.49 -11.89
N VAL A 189 2.09 26.19 -11.69
CA VAL A 189 1.69 25.50 -10.46
C VAL A 189 2.93 25.11 -9.68
N LYS A 190 3.15 25.77 -8.53
CA LYS A 190 4.18 25.36 -7.60
C LYS A 190 3.67 24.23 -6.71
N VAL A 191 4.28 23.06 -6.80
CA VAL A 191 4.02 21.94 -5.88
C VAL A 191 4.94 22.10 -4.67
N ASN A 192 4.35 22.30 -3.49
CA ASN A 192 5.06 22.39 -2.21
C ASN A 192 4.37 21.52 -1.14
N SER A 193 4.89 21.56 0.09
CA SER A 193 4.34 20.76 1.20
C SER A 193 2.87 21.12 1.52
N GLU A 194 2.52 22.41 1.47
CA GLU A 194 1.14 22.89 1.65
C GLU A 194 0.20 22.43 0.53
N PHE A 195 0.69 22.37 -0.70
CA PHE A 195 -0.06 21.89 -1.85
C PHE A 195 -0.47 20.43 -1.69
N ILE A 196 0.47 19.58 -1.26
CA ILE A 196 0.20 18.16 -0.99
C ILE A 196 -0.83 18.00 0.12
N PHE A 197 -0.73 18.81 1.18
CA PHE A 197 -1.69 18.81 2.27
C PHE A 197 -3.11 19.16 1.77
N CYS A 198 -3.24 20.18 0.93
CA CYS A 198 -4.52 20.59 0.34
C CYS A 198 -5.10 19.56 -0.63
N CYS A 199 -4.25 18.82 -1.37
CA CYS A 199 -4.70 17.77 -2.27
C CYS A 199 -4.95 16.42 -1.59
N GLY A 200 -4.47 16.26 -0.36
CA GLY A 200 -4.38 14.98 0.34
C GLY A 200 -5.54 14.66 1.28
N ASN A 201 -6.61 15.45 1.30
CA ASN A 201 -7.73 15.24 2.22
C ASN A 201 -8.99 14.75 1.46
N PRO A 202 -9.49 13.51 1.71
CA PRO A 202 -9.05 12.63 2.77
C PRO A 202 -7.83 11.77 2.44
N PHE A 203 -7.53 11.45 1.17
CA PHE A 203 -6.33 10.67 0.81
C PHE A 203 -5.91 10.95 -0.63
N PRO A 204 -4.68 11.42 -0.91
CA PRO A 204 -4.19 11.41 -2.28
C PRO A 204 -3.99 9.95 -2.68
N ASN A 205 -4.51 9.53 -3.83
CA ASN A 205 -4.06 8.27 -4.42
C ASN A 205 -2.53 8.28 -4.45
N MET A 206 -1.87 7.20 -4.02
CA MET A 206 -0.41 7.10 -4.06
C MET A 206 0.24 7.43 -5.39
N VAL A 207 -0.46 7.23 -6.51
CA VAL A 207 0.01 7.70 -7.82
C VAL A 207 0.17 9.20 -7.86
N GLN A 208 -0.83 9.91 -7.34
CA GLN A 208 -0.83 11.35 -7.27
C GLN A 208 0.25 11.84 -6.33
N LEU A 209 0.37 11.25 -5.14
CA LEU A 209 1.43 11.62 -4.21
C LEU A 209 2.82 11.38 -4.82
N LYS A 210 3.05 10.19 -5.39
CA LYS A 210 4.28 9.86 -6.15
C LYS A 210 4.58 10.91 -7.22
N PHE A 211 3.58 11.21 -8.03
CA PHE A 211 3.71 12.17 -9.12
C PHE A 211 4.09 13.56 -8.56
N LEU A 212 3.35 14.05 -7.57
CA LEU A 212 3.59 15.36 -6.95
C LEU A 212 4.97 15.43 -6.29
N LEU A 213 5.40 14.40 -5.55
CA LEU A 213 6.73 14.37 -4.93
C LEU A 213 7.88 14.43 -5.94
N ASN A 214 7.69 13.90 -7.16
CA ASN A 214 8.69 13.98 -8.22
C ASN A 214 8.74 15.36 -8.90
N GLU A 215 7.69 16.17 -8.76
CA GLU A 215 7.65 17.56 -9.24
C GLU A 215 8.27 18.54 -8.24
N MET A 216 8.65 18.08 -7.04
CA MET A 216 9.22 18.92 -5.98
C MET A 216 10.75 18.96 -6.01
N GLU A 217 11.29 20.07 -5.53
CA GLU A 217 12.71 20.16 -5.18
C GLU A 217 13.04 19.24 -4.00
N ILE A 218 14.28 18.71 -3.97
CA ILE A 218 14.71 17.70 -2.99
C ILE A 218 14.49 18.17 -1.53
N ASP A 219 14.82 19.43 -1.23
CA ASP A 219 14.69 19.97 0.12
C ASP A 219 13.22 20.11 0.55
N GLU A 220 12.33 20.51 -0.37
CA GLU A 220 10.90 20.63 -0.10
C GLU A 220 10.23 19.24 0.02
N ARG A 221 10.73 18.25 -0.72
CA ARG A 221 10.21 16.88 -0.72
C ARG A 221 10.29 16.23 0.66
N LEU A 222 11.41 16.40 1.36
CA LEU A 222 11.56 15.90 2.73
C LEU A 222 10.55 16.52 3.69
N GLU A 223 10.33 17.83 3.59
CA GLU A 223 9.34 18.54 4.42
C GLU A 223 7.92 18.03 4.12
N ALA A 224 7.56 17.89 2.85
CA ALA A 224 6.28 17.33 2.45
C ALA A 224 6.07 15.92 2.99
N LEU A 225 7.07 15.05 2.87
CA LEU A 225 7.01 13.68 3.40
C LEU A 225 6.86 13.66 4.92
N ASN A 226 7.59 14.52 5.65
CA ASN A 226 7.42 14.67 7.09
C ASN A 226 5.98 15.09 7.43
N ASN A 227 5.43 16.07 6.71
CA ASN A 227 4.07 16.55 6.95
C ASN A 227 3.03 15.48 6.63
N VAL A 228 3.20 14.75 5.53
CA VAL A 228 2.35 13.61 5.20
C VAL A 228 2.38 12.58 6.32
N ILE A 229 3.55 12.11 6.72
CA ILE A 229 3.70 11.08 7.76
C ILE A 229 3.16 11.53 9.13
N LEU A 230 3.31 12.82 9.47
CA LEU A 230 2.85 13.36 10.76
C LEU A 230 1.36 13.71 10.79
N LEU A 231 0.80 14.20 9.68
CA LEU A 231 -0.55 14.79 9.64
C LEU A 231 -1.59 13.85 9.07
N THR A 232 -1.18 12.90 8.23
CA THR A 232 -2.13 11.97 7.60
C THR A 232 -2.16 10.66 8.37
N LYS A 233 -3.36 10.11 8.57
CA LYS A 233 -3.54 8.68 8.86
C LYS A 233 -3.27 7.87 7.59
N MET A 234 -2.13 8.12 6.96
CA MET A 234 -1.69 7.39 5.79
C MET A 234 -1.65 5.92 6.16
N ASP A 235 -2.21 5.08 5.30
CA ASP A 235 -2.07 3.65 5.53
C ASP A 235 -0.60 3.24 5.38
N GLU A 236 -0.25 2.14 6.02
CA GLU A 236 1.11 1.65 6.11
C GLU A 236 1.70 1.30 4.72
N THR A 237 0.85 0.93 3.75
CA THR A 237 1.24 0.61 2.36
C THR A 237 1.63 1.88 1.61
N ASP A 238 0.86 2.94 1.79
CA ASP A 238 1.07 4.25 1.19
C ASP A 238 2.39 4.88 1.68
N MET A 239 2.63 4.85 3.00
CA MET A 239 3.87 5.37 3.57
C MET A 239 5.09 4.58 3.07
N TRP A 240 4.98 3.26 2.93
CA TRP A 240 6.06 2.45 2.38
C TRP A 240 6.41 2.83 0.93
N LEU A 241 5.41 3.02 0.09
CA LEU A 241 5.62 3.44 -1.30
C LEU A 241 6.30 4.81 -1.41
N CYS A 242 6.07 5.71 -0.45
CA CYS A 242 6.83 6.94 -0.33
C CYS A 242 8.30 6.66 0.04
N LEU A 243 8.55 5.81 1.04
CA LEU A 243 9.90 5.42 1.43
C LEU A 243 10.70 4.80 0.27
N LEU A 244 10.06 3.96 -0.57
CA LEU A 244 10.72 3.36 -1.73
C LEU A 244 11.15 4.35 -2.82
N GLN A 245 10.56 5.54 -2.86
CA GLN A 245 10.89 6.58 -3.85
C GLN A 245 11.98 7.54 -3.37
N MET A 246 12.25 7.53 -2.08
CA MET A 246 13.27 8.35 -1.46
C MET A 246 14.67 7.90 -1.90
N ILE A 247 15.58 8.85 -2.04
CA ILE A 247 17.00 8.50 -2.16
C ILE A 247 17.49 7.90 -0.84
N ILE A 248 18.57 7.15 -0.91
CA ILE A 248 19.16 6.42 0.21
C ILE A 248 19.34 7.29 1.47
N GLN A 249 19.78 8.54 1.29
CA GLN A 249 20.01 9.48 2.40
C GLN A 249 18.70 9.90 3.10
N GLU A 250 17.63 10.06 2.33
CA GLU A 250 16.30 10.39 2.85
C GLU A 250 15.70 9.20 3.60
N GLN A 251 15.84 7.97 3.07
CA GLN A 251 15.41 6.75 3.76
C GLN A 251 16.10 6.61 5.11
N GLU A 252 17.43 6.81 5.16
CA GLU A 252 18.19 6.74 6.42
C GLU A 252 17.71 7.77 7.44
N TYR A 253 17.34 8.97 7.00
CA TYR A 253 16.74 9.99 7.85
C TYR A 253 15.41 9.50 8.46
N PHE A 254 14.52 8.94 7.63
CA PHE A 254 13.21 8.46 8.09
C PHE A 254 13.33 7.26 9.03
N PHE A 255 14.26 6.34 8.79
CA PHE A 255 14.47 5.17 9.64
C PHE A 255 14.90 5.58 11.05
N LYS A 256 15.72 6.63 11.15
CA LYS A 256 16.16 7.18 12.44
C LYS A 256 15.09 7.99 13.14
N LYS A 257 14.31 8.78 12.38
CA LYS A 257 13.35 9.73 12.93
C LYS A 257 11.99 9.11 13.24
N TYR A 258 11.56 8.14 12.43
CA TYR A 258 10.24 7.49 12.49
C TYR A 258 10.35 5.95 12.49
N PRO A 259 11.16 5.37 13.39
CA PRO A 259 11.43 3.93 13.41
C PRO A 259 10.15 3.09 13.59
N TYR A 260 9.21 3.58 14.39
CA TYR A 260 7.89 2.97 14.60
C TYR A 260 7.11 2.84 13.29
N GLN A 261 6.92 3.97 12.61
CA GLN A 261 6.12 4.02 11.40
C GLN A 261 6.75 3.21 10.26
N VAL A 262 8.08 3.20 10.14
CA VAL A 262 8.80 2.36 9.18
C VAL A 262 8.54 0.87 9.44
N LEU A 263 8.54 0.42 10.69
CA LEU A 263 8.20 -0.97 11.00
C LEU A 263 6.74 -1.28 10.67
N LEU A 264 5.80 -0.39 10.97
CA LEU A 264 4.40 -0.60 10.61
C LEU A 264 4.20 -0.75 9.10
N CYS A 265 4.88 0.06 8.29
CA CYS A 265 4.90 -0.05 6.83
C CYS A 265 5.26 -1.45 6.35
N LEU A 266 6.24 -2.05 7.02
CA LEU A 266 6.75 -3.37 6.69
C LEU A 266 5.85 -4.49 7.22
N THR A 267 4.81 -4.21 8.01
CA THR A 267 3.81 -5.22 8.39
C THR A 267 2.78 -5.46 7.29
N GLU A 268 2.79 -4.68 6.21
CA GLU A 268 1.86 -4.86 5.10
C GLU A 268 2.44 -5.77 4.03
N TRP A 269 1.55 -6.49 3.34
CA TRP A 269 1.92 -7.20 2.13
C TRP A 269 2.21 -6.22 0.99
N PRO A 270 3.19 -6.50 0.11
CA PRO A 270 4.08 -7.67 0.06
C PRO A 270 5.35 -7.57 0.92
N TYR A 271 5.48 -6.54 1.75
CA TYR A 271 6.75 -6.15 2.38
C TYR A 271 7.05 -6.87 3.70
N LEU A 272 6.13 -7.68 4.20
CA LEU A 272 6.24 -8.46 5.44
C LEU A 272 7.59 -9.17 5.62
N HIS A 273 8.11 -9.75 4.55
CA HIS A 273 9.36 -10.50 4.57
C HIS A 273 10.60 -9.64 4.82
N PHE A 274 10.52 -8.31 4.66
CA PHE A 274 11.61 -7.38 4.98
C PHE A 274 11.58 -6.88 6.43
N PHE A 275 10.48 -7.15 7.16
CA PHE A 275 10.24 -6.56 8.47
C PHE A 275 11.36 -6.87 9.46
N LEU A 276 11.73 -8.16 9.60
CA LEU A 276 12.73 -8.58 10.58
C LEU A 276 14.13 -8.07 10.23
N ASP A 277 14.49 -8.07 8.95
CA ASP A 277 15.78 -7.52 8.50
C ASP A 277 15.87 -6.02 8.77
N ALA A 278 14.77 -5.27 8.57
CA ALA A 278 14.72 -3.86 8.91
C ALA A 278 14.77 -3.62 10.43
N ALA A 279 14.11 -4.46 11.22
CA ALA A 279 14.10 -4.38 12.68
C ALA A 279 15.52 -4.41 13.27
N GLU A 280 16.39 -5.29 12.76
CA GLU A 280 17.79 -5.39 13.18
C GLU A 280 18.55 -4.06 13.06
N HIS A 281 18.18 -3.24 12.08
CA HIS A 281 18.79 -1.93 11.86
C HIS A 281 18.10 -0.79 12.61
N ILE A 282 16.86 -0.99 13.05
CA ILE A 282 16.01 0.04 13.65
C ILE A 282 16.09 0.03 15.19
N TRP A 283 16.52 -1.08 15.81
CA TRP A 283 16.64 -1.18 17.27
C TRP A 283 17.29 0.02 17.98
N PRO A 284 18.42 0.60 17.49
CA PRO A 284 19.07 1.72 18.16
C PRO A 284 18.23 3.02 18.20
N TYR A 285 17.22 3.11 17.34
CA TYR A 285 16.37 4.30 17.19
C TYR A 285 14.97 4.09 17.78
N LEU A 286 14.54 2.84 17.92
CA LEU A 286 13.22 2.49 18.41
C LEU A 286 13.12 2.75 19.92
N SER A 287 12.07 3.45 20.36
CA SER A 287 11.80 3.61 21.79
C SER A 287 11.08 2.38 22.36
N LYS A 288 11.21 2.14 23.66
CA LYS A 288 10.55 1.00 24.34
C LYS A 288 9.03 1.05 24.25
N SER A 289 8.47 2.27 24.30
CA SER A 289 7.04 2.51 24.08
C SER A 289 6.66 2.20 22.64
N ALA A 290 7.40 2.69 21.65
CA ALA A 290 7.16 2.38 20.23
C ALA A 290 7.24 0.88 19.93
N PHE A 291 8.22 0.16 20.50
CA PHE A 291 8.33 -1.29 20.39
C PHE A 291 7.07 -2.02 20.86
N THR A 292 6.51 -1.57 21.99
CA THR A 292 5.27 -2.13 22.53
C THR A 292 4.10 -1.91 21.57
N GLU A 293 4.01 -0.72 20.97
CA GLU A 293 2.98 -0.43 19.96
C GLU A 293 3.14 -1.29 18.70
N VAL A 294 4.38 -1.54 18.23
CA VAL A 294 4.62 -2.46 17.09
C VAL A 294 4.12 -3.87 17.43
N LEU A 295 4.40 -4.39 18.62
CA LEU A 295 3.92 -5.71 19.05
C LEU A 295 2.39 -5.78 19.07
N ARG A 296 1.75 -4.76 19.65
CA ARG A 296 0.27 -4.67 19.65
C ARG A 296 -0.28 -4.63 18.23
N TRP A 297 0.37 -3.88 17.35
CA TRP A 297 -0.04 -3.79 15.95
C TRP A 297 0.03 -5.13 15.23
N ILE A 298 1.14 -5.85 15.35
CA ILE A 298 1.29 -7.19 14.77
C ILE A 298 0.20 -8.12 15.34
N LYS A 299 -0.06 -8.08 16.65
CA LYS A 299 -1.09 -8.94 17.26
C LYS A 299 -2.50 -8.60 16.79
N LEU A 300 -2.82 -7.31 16.62
CA LEU A 300 -4.09 -6.88 16.04
C LEU A 300 -4.24 -7.42 14.62
N ARG A 301 -3.15 -7.40 13.83
CA ARG A 301 -3.13 -8.01 12.49
C ARG A 301 -3.32 -9.53 12.53
N CYS A 302 -2.83 -10.25 13.53
CA CYS A 302 -3.13 -11.67 13.69
C CYS A 302 -4.65 -11.95 13.77
N GLN A 303 -5.41 -11.05 14.41
CA GLN A 303 -6.85 -11.17 14.58
C GLN A 303 -7.61 -10.81 13.30
N ASP A 304 -7.19 -9.71 12.65
CA ASP A 304 -7.86 -9.17 11.46
C ASP A 304 -7.53 -9.93 10.17
N MET A 305 -6.34 -10.55 10.11
CA MET A 305 -5.75 -11.09 8.89
C MET A 305 -5.21 -12.50 9.14
N GLN A 306 -6.11 -13.41 9.51
CA GLN A 306 -5.82 -14.82 9.86
C GLN A 306 -5.10 -15.60 8.73
N HIS A 307 -5.12 -15.08 7.50
CA HIS A 307 -4.45 -15.67 6.35
C HIS A 307 -2.99 -15.23 6.18
N PHE A 308 -2.37 -14.62 7.18
CA PHE A 308 -0.95 -14.27 7.14
C PHE A 308 -0.25 -14.76 8.40
N ASP A 309 1.03 -15.12 8.26
CA ASP A 309 1.83 -15.68 9.34
C ASP A 309 2.30 -14.58 10.34
N TYR A 310 1.40 -13.69 10.77
CA TYR A 310 1.68 -12.64 11.75
C TYR A 310 2.02 -13.21 13.13
N ASN A 311 1.57 -14.42 13.47
CA ASN A 311 1.97 -15.11 14.70
C ASN A 311 3.46 -15.48 14.66
N GLU A 312 3.94 -16.06 13.55
CA GLU A 312 5.37 -16.35 13.36
C GLU A 312 6.19 -15.05 13.39
N LEU A 313 5.70 -13.99 12.71
CA LEU A 313 6.34 -12.68 12.75
C LEU A 313 6.45 -12.12 14.17
N PHE A 314 5.37 -12.22 14.95
CA PHE A 314 5.32 -11.75 16.33
C PHE A 314 6.35 -12.47 17.19
N GLU A 315 6.38 -13.81 17.11
CA GLU A 315 7.33 -14.62 17.85
C GLU A 315 8.78 -14.31 17.46
N GLU A 316 9.08 -14.25 16.17
CA GLU A 316 10.43 -13.94 15.70
C GLU A 316 10.87 -12.53 16.10
N PHE A 317 10.00 -11.53 15.94
CA PHE A 317 10.30 -10.16 16.31
C PHE A 317 10.55 -10.02 17.82
N TRP A 318 9.71 -10.66 18.64
CA TRP A 318 9.90 -10.74 20.08
C TRP A 318 11.23 -11.42 20.42
N ASN A 319 11.50 -12.58 19.83
CA ASN A 319 12.70 -13.37 20.14
C ASN A 319 13.99 -12.63 19.77
N ARG A 320 14.02 -11.93 18.64
CA ARG A 320 15.16 -11.12 18.17
C ARG A 320 15.32 -9.79 18.91
N SER A 321 14.29 -9.32 19.63
CA SER A 321 14.35 -8.03 20.32
C SER A 321 15.43 -7.97 21.41
N PRO A 322 16.07 -6.81 21.62
CA PRO A 322 17.09 -6.66 22.65
C PRO A 322 16.53 -6.84 24.08
N ALA A 323 17.38 -7.31 25.01
CA ALA A 323 16.95 -7.70 26.35
C ALA A 323 16.27 -6.56 27.13
N ASP A 324 16.73 -5.33 26.97
CA ASP A 324 16.21 -4.16 27.68
C ASP A 324 14.78 -3.76 27.22
N PHE A 325 14.37 -4.15 26.02
CA PHE A 325 12.98 -4.04 25.56
C PHE A 325 12.09 -5.10 26.21
N LYS A 326 12.57 -6.34 26.30
CA LYS A 326 11.85 -7.44 26.97
C LYS A 326 11.64 -7.14 28.45
N GLU A 327 12.68 -6.66 29.13
CA GLU A 327 12.60 -6.23 30.53
C GLU A 327 11.56 -5.13 30.73
N TYR A 328 11.48 -4.17 29.80
CA TYR A 328 10.50 -3.10 29.88
C TYR A 328 9.07 -3.61 29.78
N VAL A 329 8.80 -4.50 28.84
CA VAL A 329 7.46 -5.10 28.73
C VAL A 329 7.13 -5.92 29.97
N ASN A 330 8.06 -6.74 30.45
CA ASN A 330 7.89 -7.57 31.64
C ASN A 330 7.72 -6.76 32.93
N SER A 331 8.17 -5.49 32.94
CA SER A 331 7.99 -4.59 34.08
C SER A 331 6.57 -4.04 34.22
N SER A 332 5.72 -4.21 33.20
CA SER A 332 4.31 -3.83 33.21
C SER A 332 3.44 -5.07 33.20
N GLU A 333 2.68 -5.29 34.29
CA GLU A 333 1.71 -6.40 34.37
C GLU A 333 0.69 -6.37 33.22
N GLU A 334 0.27 -5.18 32.79
CA GLU A 334 -0.67 -4.99 31.67
C GLU A 334 -0.07 -5.44 30.34
N LEU A 335 1.17 -5.05 30.05
CA LEU A 335 1.84 -5.44 28.80
C LEU A 335 2.21 -6.92 28.80
N THR A 336 2.61 -7.43 29.95
CA THR A 336 2.96 -8.84 30.14
C THR A 336 1.73 -9.73 29.96
N ALA A 337 0.58 -9.35 30.55
CA ALA A 337 -0.67 -10.07 30.35
C ALA A 337 -1.08 -10.06 28.87
N TYR A 338 -0.93 -8.92 28.19
CA TYR A 338 -1.24 -8.81 26.76
C TYR A 338 -0.37 -9.71 25.88
N ILE A 339 0.94 -9.80 26.17
CA ILE A 339 1.86 -10.69 25.43
C ILE A 339 1.65 -12.17 25.79
N ASN A 340 1.37 -12.50 27.05
CA ASN A 340 1.21 -13.90 27.47
C ASN A 340 -0.13 -14.51 27.01
N VAL A 341 -1.22 -13.74 27.02
CA VAL A 341 -2.47 -14.14 26.35
C VAL A 341 -2.23 -14.35 24.85
N ALA A 342 -1.30 -13.59 24.26
CA ALA A 342 -0.94 -13.74 22.86
C ALA A 342 -0.11 -14.99 22.52
N THR A 343 0.56 -15.62 23.49
CA THR A 343 1.39 -16.82 23.31
C THR A 343 0.74 -18.11 23.82
N GLU A 344 -0.32 -18.04 24.64
CA GLU A 344 -0.98 -19.23 25.21
C GLU A 344 -2.26 -19.67 24.46
N ASP A 345 -2.86 -18.85 23.58
CA ASP A 345 -4.20 -19.13 23.01
C ASP A 345 -4.29 -19.66 21.56
N ASP A 346 -3.19 -19.98 20.85
CA ASP A 346 -3.24 -20.51 19.47
C ASP A 346 -2.49 -21.86 19.30
N ILE A 347 -2.81 -22.87 20.13
CA ILE A 347 -2.56 -24.28 19.79
C ILE A 347 -3.89 -24.94 19.42
N TRP A 348 -4.33 -24.77 18.15
CA TRP A 348 -5.23 -25.70 17.46
C TRP A 348 -5.01 -25.69 15.95
#